data_AF-A0A7C2HSK4-F1
#
_entry.id   AF-A0A7C2HSK4-F1
#
_cell.length_a   1.000
_cell.length_b   1.000
_cell.length_c   1.000
_cell.angle_alpha   90.00
_cell.angle_beta   90.00
_cell.angle_gamma   90.00
#
_symmetry.space_group_name_H-M   'P 1'
#
loop_
_entity.id
_entity.type
_entity.pdbx_description
1 polymer ?
#
loop_
_entity_poly.entity_id
_entity_poly.type
_entity_poly.pdbx_seq_one_letter_code
_entity_poly.pdbx_strand_id
1 'polypeptide(L)'
;MNHANDRLFDHKLAREWKLKKDRAEKDKRMDLKEAIAEFVEDGDSLIETGFSYVRGPMAAYYEIGRQKKKNLVGIFTPGGMNCAWHEFGGLEGAHVAYVG
;
A
#
# COMPACT_ATOMS: atom_id res chain seq x y z
N MET A 1 -19.20 -3.49 -5.30
CA MET A 1 -17.83 -3.05 -4.94
C MET A 1 -17.00 -4.31 -4.85
N ASN A 2 -15.90 -4.41 -5.60
CA ASN A 2 -14.97 -5.52 -5.41
C ASN A 2 -14.25 -5.28 -4.08
N HIS A 3 -14.14 -6.32 -3.28
CA HIS A 3 -13.43 -6.27 -2.01
C HIS A 3 -11.95 -6.01 -2.30
N ALA A 4 -11.24 -5.25 -1.48
CA ALA A 4 -9.81 -4.95 -1.72
C ALA A 4 -8.95 -6.21 -1.96
N ASN A 5 -9.30 -7.31 -1.29
CA ASN A 5 -8.68 -8.63 -1.49
C ASN A 5 -8.84 -9.22 -2.91
N ASP A 6 -9.84 -8.82 -3.68
CA ASP A 6 -10.04 -9.34 -5.04
C ASP A 6 -8.89 -8.92 -5.95
N ARG A 7 -8.33 -7.71 -5.75
CA ARG A 7 -7.20 -7.18 -6.51
C ARG A 7 -5.89 -7.90 -6.17
N LEU A 8 -5.73 -8.36 -4.92
CA LEU A 8 -4.53 -9.07 -4.46
C LEU A 8 -4.30 -10.38 -5.24
N PHE A 9 -5.38 -11.08 -5.56
CA PHE A 9 -5.33 -12.38 -6.24
C PHE A 9 -5.64 -12.30 -7.74
N ASP A 10 -5.72 -11.10 -8.33
CA ASP A 10 -5.96 -10.93 -9.77
C ASP A 10 -4.68 -11.18 -10.58
N HIS A 11 -4.46 -12.44 -10.93
CA HIS A 11 -3.33 -12.86 -11.75
C HIS A 11 -3.35 -12.31 -13.17
N LYS A 12 -4.53 -11.96 -13.72
CA LYS A 12 -4.62 -11.39 -15.07
C LYS A 12 -4.15 -9.94 -15.05
N LEU A 13 -4.67 -9.14 -14.12
CA LEU A 13 -4.23 -7.76 -13.90
C LEU A 13 -2.73 -7.70 -13.62
N ALA A 14 -2.23 -8.56 -12.72
CA ALA A 14 -0.80 -8.63 -12.40
C ALA A 14 0.06 -8.94 -13.63
N ARG A 15 -0.41 -9.81 -14.53
CA ARG A 15 0.29 -10.13 -15.79
C ARG A 15 0.27 -8.94 -16.74
N GLU A 16 -0.88 -8.31 -16.94
CA GLU A 16 -1.03 -7.15 -17.83
C GLU A 16 -0.13 -6.00 -17.40
N TRP A 17 -0.09 -5.69 -16.09
CA TRP A 17 0.74 -4.63 -15.54
C TRP A 17 2.24 -4.90 -15.75
N LYS A 18 2.69 -6.15 -15.48
CA LYS A 18 4.08 -6.57 -15.72
C LYS A 18 4.49 -6.48 -17.19
N LEU A 19 3.56 -6.73 -18.12
CA LEU A 19 3.83 -6.64 -19.55
C LEU A 19 3.92 -5.18 -20.04
N LYS A 20 3.13 -4.27 -19.47
CA LYS A 20 3.14 -2.83 -19.80
C LYS A 20 4.27 -2.06 -19.14
N LYS A 21 4.83 -2.57 -18.04
CA LYS A 21 5.89 -1.90 -17.27
C LYS A 21 7.15 -1.68 -18.14
N ASP A 22 7.53 -0.41 -18.27
CA ASP A 22 8.79 -0.02 -18.90
C ASP A 22 10.00 -0.58 -18.13
N ARG A 23 11.01 -1.04 -18.89
CA ARG A 23 12.24 -1.66 -18.39
C ARG A 23 13.48 -0.79 -18.62
N ALA A 24 13.32 0.38 -19.22
CA ALA A 24 14.41 1.32 -19.40
C ALA A 24 14.98 1.79 -18.04
N GLU A 25 16.29 2.05 -18.03
CA GLU A 25 16.94 2.72 -16.90
C GLU A 25 16.53 4.20 -16.89
N LYS A 26 15.90 4.63 -15.81
CA LYS A 26 15.36 5.98 -15.64
C LYS A 26 15.62 6.46 -14.22
N ASP A 27 15.75 7.76 -14.06
CA ASP A 27 15.70 8.39 -12.74
C ASP A 27 14.28 8.19 -12.16
N LYS A 28 14.22 7.68 -10.93
CA LYS A 28 12.96 7.37 -10.21
C LYS A 28 12.79 8.24 -8.97
N ARG A 29 13.64 9.25 -8.78
CA ARG A 29 13.46 10.23 -7.70
C ARG A 29 12.21 11.04 -7.98
N MET A 30 11.38 11.22 -6.97
CA MET A 30 10.12 11.95 -7.04
C MET A 30 9.71 12.46 -5.66
N ASP A 31 8.81 13.42 -5.60
CA ASP A 31 8.22 13.85 -4.34
C ASP A 31 7.29 12.77 -3.77
N LEU A 32 7.19 12.69 -2.43
CA LEU A 32 6.34 11.69 -1.79
C LEU A 32 4.86 11.87 -2.13
N LYS A 33 4.39 13.11 -2.24
CA LYS A 33 3.00 13.40 -2.63
C LYS A 33 2.70 12.89 -4.02
N GLU A 34 3.62 13.11 -4.96
CA GLU A 34 3.51 12.63 -6.34
C GLU A 34 3.53 11.10 -6.37
N ALA A 35 4.42 10.46 -5.59
CA ALA A 35 4.52 9.01 -5.49
C ALA A 35 3.21 8.36 -5.04
N ILE A 36 2.60 8.90 -3.98
CA ILE A 36 1.31 8.37 -3.49
C ILE A 36 0.17 8.65 -4.47
N ALA A 37 0.18 9.81 -5.14
CA ALA A 37 -0.85 10.15 -6.11
C ALA A 37 -0.81 9.21 -7.33
N GLU A 38 0.40 8.87 -7.79
CA GLU A 38 0.64 8.05 -8.98
C GLU A 38 0.50 6.54 -8.73
N PHE A 39 1.00 6.03 -7.59
CA PHE A 39 1.17 4.59 -7.40
C PHE A 39 0.23 3.94 -6.38
N VAL A 40 -0.57 4.72 -5.65
CA VAL A 40 -1.55 4.18 -4.71
C VAL A 40 -2.95 4.51 -5.21
N GLU A 41 -3.72 3.47 -5.48
CA GLU A 41 -5.11 3.57 -5.93
C GLU A 41 -6.06 3.04 -4.85
N ASP A 42 -7.31 3.52 -4.87
CA ASP A 42 -8.35 2.91 -4.05
C ASP A 42 -8.51 1.43 -4.42
N GLY A 43 -8.64 0.54 -3.42
CA GLY A 43 -8.68 -0.91 -3.67
C GLY A 43 -7.32 -1.62 -3.61
N ASP A 44 -6.21 -0.89 -3.50
CA ASP A 44 -4.88 -1.50 -3.46
C ASP A 44 -4.58 -2.27 -2.17
N SER A 45 -3.71 -3.27 -2.31
CA SER A 45 -3.07 -3.94 -1.18
C SER A 45 -1.75 -3.26 -0.84
N LEU A 46 -1.64 -2.73 0.38
CA LEU A 46 -0.41 -2.12 0.90
C LEU A 46 0.45 -3.19 1.57
N ILE A 47 1.65 -3.38 1.03
CA ILE A 47 2.69 -4.22 1.61
C ILE A 47 3.85 -3.31 2.00
N GLU A 48 4.32 -3.44 3.23
CA GLU A 48 5.49 -2.70 3.71
C GLU A 48 6.53 -3.63 4.34
N THR A 49 7.76 -3.13 4.49
CA THR A 49 8.91 -3.92 4.94
C THR A 49 9.44 -3.50 6.31
N GLY A 50 8.74 -2.62 7.02
CA GLY A 50 9.02 -2.32 8.42
C GLY A 50 8.78 -3.54 9.31
N PHE A 51 9.29 -3.46 10.54
CA PHE A 51 9.12 -4.53 11.52
C PHE A 51 8.59 -3.94 12.83
N SER A 52 7.29 -4.11 13.07
CA SER A 52 6.60 -3.53 14.25
C SER A 52 6.79 -2.01 14.25
N TYR A 53 7.44 -1.41 15.24
CA TYR A 53 7.69 0.03 15.30
C TYR A 53 8.98 0.47 14.60
N VAL A 54 9.71 -0.46 13.99
CA VAL A 54 11.04 -0.18 13.43
C VAL A 54 10.97 0.00 11.93
N ARG A 55 11.36 1.21 11.48
CA ARG A 55 11.56 1.58 10.07
C ARG A 55 10.34 1.35 9.15
N GLY A 56 9.12 1.48 9.67
CA GLY A 56 7.92 1.59 8.85
C GLY A 56 7.91 2.91 8.06
N PRO A 57 7.38 2.95 6.82
CA PRO A 57 7.36 4.14 5.97
C PRO A 57 6.23 5.10 6.38
N MET A 58 6.25 5.57 7.63
CA MET A 58 5.13 6.33 8.21
C MET A 58 4.76 7.57 7.41
N ALA A 59 5.74 8.28 6.84
CA ALA A 59 5.49 9.43 5.99
C ALA A 59 4.57 9.09 4.80
N ALA A 60 4.75 7.93 4.18
CA ALA A 60 3.91 7.46 3.08
C ALA A 60 2.48 7.22 3.54
N TYR A 61 2.29 6.55 4.67
CA TYR A 61 0.95 6.33 5.19
C TYR A 61 0.23 7.62 5.60
N TYR A 62 0.93 8.59 6.18
CA TYR A 62 0.35 9.91 6.45
C TYR A 62 -0.10 10.59 5.17
N GLU A 63 0.69 10.47 4.09
CA GLU A 63 0.34 11.05 2.81
C GLU A 63 -0.84 10.32 2.12
N ILE A 64 -0.93 9.00 2.25
CA ILE A 64 -2.11 8.20 1.85
C ILE A 64 -3.37 8.75 2.54
N GLY A 65 -3.29 8.99 3.85
CA GLY A 65 -4.38 9.61 4.63
C GLY A 65 -4.72 11.02 4.16
N ARG A 66 -3.73 11.88 3.88
CA ARG A 66 -3.95 13.25 3.36
C ARG A 66 -4.66 13.24 2.01
N GLN A 67 -4.32 12.29 1.14
CA GLN A 67 -4.94 12.12 -0.17
C GLN A 67 -6.27 11.35 -0.13
N LYS A 68 -6.71 10.90 1.06
CA LYS A 68 -7.99 10.21 1.32
C LYS A 68 -8.18 8.95 0.46
N LYS A 69 -7.10 8.23 0.21
CA LYS A 69 -7.16 6.90 -0.43
C LYS A 69 -7.95 5.95 0.48
N LYS A 70 -8.70 5.01 -0.11
CA LYS A 70 -9.66 4.16 0.63
C LYS A 70 -9.83 2.78 0.02
N ASN A 71 -10.58 1.94 0.70
CA ASN A 71 -10.82 0.55 0.32
C ASN A 71 -9.51 -0.22 0.20
N LEU A 72 -8.55 0.08 1.07
CA LEU A 72 -7.21 -0.50 1.02
C LEU A 72 -7.17 -1.76 1.90
N VAL A 73 -6.25 -2.68 1.62
CA VAL A 73 -5.94 -3.80 2.54
C VAL A 73 -4.47 -3.78 2.92
N GLY A 74 -4.18 -3.93 4.21
CA GLY A 74 -2.81 -4.03 4.72
C GLY A 74 -2.30 -5.47 4.74
N ILE A 75 -1.03 -5.68 4.39
CA ILE A 75 -0.33 -6.94 4.64
C ILE A 75 1.00 -6.58 5.33
N PHE A 76 1.07 -6.83 6.64
CA PHE A 76 2.17 -6.38 7.47
C PHE A 76 2.84 -7.53 8.22
N THR A 77 4.17 -7.51 8.27
CA THR A 77 4.95 -8.64 8.79
C THR A 77 6.10 -8.18 9.68
N PRO A 78 5.88 -7.93 10.99
CA PRO A 78 4.64 -7.83 11.76
C PRO A 78 3.95 -6.45 11.67
N GLY A 79 2.73 -6.37 12.18
CA GLY A 79 2.03 -5.10 12.39
C GLY A 79 2.64 -4.28 13.54
N GLY A 80 2.52 -2.95 13.43
CA GLY A 80 2.98 -1.98 14.42
C GLY A 80 2.22 -0.66 14.22
N MET A 81 2.94 0.46 14.03
CA MET A 81 2.31 1.78 13.86
C MET A 81 1.44 1.87 12.59
N ASN A 82 1.73 1.06 11.58
CA ASN A 82 0.93 0.94 10.35
C ASN A 82 -0.52 0.48 10.61
N CYS A 83 -0.77 -0.33 11.65
CA CYS A 83 -2.11 -0.80 12.00
C CYS A 83 -3.03 0.35 12.43
N ALA A 84 -2.50 1.48 12.89
CA ALA A 84 -3.29 2.66 13.22
C ALA A 84 -4.09 3.18 12.00
N TRP A 85 -3.67 2.87 10.78
CA TRP A 85 -4.38 3.26 9.56
C TRP A 85 -5.64 2.44 9.28
N HIS A 86 -5.86 1.34 10.00
CA HIS A 86 -7.19 0.73 10.08
C HIS A 86 -8.21 1.71 10.67
N GLU A 87 -7.81 2.45 11.70
CA GLU A 87 -8.69 3.43 12.36
C GLU A 87 -8.72 4.79 11.65
N PHE A 88 -7.60 5.21 11.04
CA PHE A 88 -7.45 6.57 10.53
C PHE A 88 -7.39 6.71 9.00
N GLY A 89 -7.23 5.61 8.25
CA GLY A 89 -6.63 5.63 6.90
C GLY A 89 -7.35 4.93 5.77
N GLY A 90 -8.60 4.51 5.97
CA GLY A 90 -9.37 3.86 4.90
C GLY A 90 -8.90 2.45 4.54
N LEU A 91 -8.16 1.78 5.43
CA LEU A 91 -7.93 0.34 5.34
C LEU A 91 -9.19 -0.42 5.80
N GLU A 92 -9.70 -1.32 4.96
CA GLU A 92 -10.85 -2.20 5.26
C GLU A 92 -10.45 -3.37 6.16
N GLY A 93 -9.17 -3.73 6.17
CA GLY A 93 -8.63 -4.82 6.98
C GLY A 93 -7.13 -4.97 6.81
N ALA A 94 -6.52 -5.76 7.69
CA ALA A 94 -5.09 -6.05 7.62
C ALA A 94 -4.81 -7.53 7.91
N HIS A 95 -3.96 -8.13 7.09
CA HIS A 95 -3.34 -9.42 7.34
C HIS A 95 -2.05 -9.20 8.14
N VAL A 96 -2.05 -9.65 9.40
CA VAL A 96 -0.92 -9.52 10.32
C VAL A 96 -0.64 -10.83 11.02
N ALA A 97 0.64 -11.20 11.14
CA ALA A 97 1.05 -12.37 11.91
C ALA A 97 1.02 -12.10 13.42
N TYR A 98 1.41 -10.89 13.84
CA TYR A 98 1.25 -10.35 15.18
C TYR A 98 1.36 -8.83 15.15
N VAL A 99 0.96 -8.17 16.23
CA VAL A 99 1.17 -6.73 16.47
C VAL A 99 2.07 -6.59 17.69
N GLY A 100 3.18 -5.88 17.53
CA GLY A 100 4.18 -5.65 18.58
C GLY A 100 4.36 -4.17 18.76
#